data_AF-A0A7S1JLD1-F1
#
_entry.id   AF-A0A7S1JLD1-F1
#
_cell.length_a   1.000
_cell.length_b   1.000
_cell.length_c   1.000
_cell.angle_alpha   90.00
_cell.angle_beta   90.00
_cell.angle_gamma   90.00
#
_symmetry.space_group_name_H-M   'P 1'
#
loop_
_entity.id
_entity.type
_entity.pdbx_description
1 polymer ?
#
loop_
_entity_poly.entity_id
_entity_poly.type
_entity_poly.pdbx_seq_one_letter_code
_entity_poly.pdbx_strand_id
1 'polypeptide(L)'
;EVKEAILPLQTMEMWNIRKTLEAFGTEVEEFRSEFEKQAPFNPELAFDDAYSSIDEFYNKTIGMEKRAKDFNNLETLFDMARSGYRQLKETCNDLGLLKELWDAIAIVKYTFDDWKSTLWDKIDTDDLLTRVKDLSSQIKYLPKELKGWRIYQWLVEDVK
;
A
#
# COMPACT_ATOMS: atom_id res chain seq x y z
N GLU A 1 48.18 -16.03 10.33
CA GLU A 1 47.82 -17.43 10.03
C GLU A 1 46.31 -17.68 9.93
N VAL A 2 45.51 -17.71 11.01
CA VAL A 2 44.05 -17.97 10.84
C VAL A 2 43.35 -16.90 10.01
N LYS A 3 43.58 -15.59 10.28
CA LYS A 3 42.97 -14.48 9.53
C LYS A 3 43.32 -14.44 8.03
N GLU A 4 44.51 -14.88 7.63
CA GLU A 4 44.95 -14.89 6.22
C GLU A 4 44.33 -16.04 5.43
N ALA A 5 43.99 -17.16 6.08
CA ALA A 5 43.35 -18.30 5.44
C ALA A 5 41.85 -18.07 5.14
N ILE A 6 41.18 -17.22 5.93
CA ILE A 6 39.74 -16.91 5.77
C ILE A 6 39.45 -15.72 4.85
N LEU A 7 40.43 -14.85 4.61
CA LEU A 7 40.31 -13.68 3.72
C LEU A 7 39.82 -14.02 2.29
N PRO A 8 40.38 -15.03 1.58
CA PRO A 8 39.88 -15.38 0.25
C PRO A 8 38.46 -15.97 0.28
N LEU A 9 38.11 -16.74 1.32
CA LEU A 9 36.75 -17.28 1.50
C LEU A 9 35.74 -16.18 1.81
N GLN A 10 36.10 -15.22 2.67
CA GLN A 10 35.28 -14.04 2.95
C GLN A 10 35.08 -13.18 1.71
N THR A 11 36.12 -13.03 0.87
CA THR A 11 36.02 -12.26 -0.37
C THR A 11 35.07 -12.92 -1.37
N MET A 12 35.13 -14.25 -1.49
CA MET A 12 34.21 -15.02 -2.34
C MET A 12 32.77 -14.95 -1.83
N GLU A 13 32.55 -15.08 -0.52
CA GLU A 13 31.22 -14.97 0.08
C GLU A 13 30.65 -13.56 -0.01
N MET A 14 31.45 -12.52 0.19
CA MET A 14 31.01 -11.13 -0.03
C MET A 14 30.55 -10.90 -1.47
N TRP A 15 31.18 -11.52 -2.46
CA TRP A 15 30.74 -11.44 -3.86
C TRP A 15 29.38 -12.12 -4.08
N ASN A 16 29.17 -13.31 -3.51
CA ASN A 16 27.89 -14.01 -3.56
C ASN A 16 26.77 -13.22 -2.88
N ILE A 17 27.06 -12.61 -1.72
CA ILE A 17 26.08 -11.80 -0.98
C ILE A 17 25.72 -10.56 -1.78
N ARG A 18 26.69 -9.83 -2.34
CA ARG A 18 26.42 -8.67 -3.21
C ARG A 18 25.50 -9.02 -4.37
N LYS A 19 25.78 -10.12 -5.07
CA LYS A 19 24.93 -10.58 -6.18
C LYS A 19 23.49 -10.87 -5.73
N THR A 20 23.33 -11.43 -4.53
CA THR A 20 22.01 -11.73 -3.95
C THR A 20 21.28 -10.45 -3.56
N LEU A 21 21.98 -9.47 -2.98
CA LEU A 21 21.43 -8.15 -2.63
C LEU A 21 20.98 -7.37 -3.88
N GLU A 22 21.78 -7.40 -4.95
CA GLU A 22 21.41 -6.78 -6.24
C GLU A 22 20.15 -7.42 -6.81
N ALA A 23 20.07 -8.75 -6.83
CA ALA A 23 18.88 -9.47 -7.30
C ALA A 23 17.62 -9.13 -6.48
N PHE A 24 17.75 -9.04 -5.16
CA PHE A 24 16.64 -8.63 -4.29
C PHE A 24 16.26 -7.16 -4.52
N GLY A 25 17.23 -6.28 -4.79
CA GLY A 25 16.96 -4.90 -5.21
C GLY A 25 16.10 -4.82 -6.47
N THR A 26 16.43 -5.60 -7.50
CA THR A 26 15.62 -5.72 -8.72
C THR A 26 14.21 -6.24 -8.42
N GLU A 27 14.09 -7.26 -7.57
CA GLU A 27 12.78 -7.82 -7.19
C GLU A 27 11.89 -6.78 -6.47
N VAL A 28 12.48 -5.91 -5.64
CA VAL A 28 11.76 -4.81 -4.99
C VAL A 28 11.28 -3.76 -6.00
N GLU A 29 12.06 -3.49 -7.06
CA GLU A 29 11.65 -2.59 -8.14
C GLU A 29 10.54 -3.20 -9.01
N GLU A 30 10.65 -4.48 -9.33
CA GLU A 30 9.61 -5.22 -10.06
C GLU A 30 8.29 -5.24 -9.28
N PHE A 31 8.36 -5.49 -7.97
CA PHE A 31 7.21 -5.45 -7.07
C PHE A 31 6.51 -4.08 -7.08
N ARG A 32 7.30 -3.00 -7.04
CA ARG A 32 6.75 -1.64 -7.15
C ARG A 32 6.02 -1.43 -8.47
N SER A 33 6.60 -1.89 -9.58
CA SER A 33 5.96 -1.79 -10.89
C SER A 33 4.68 -2.64 -10.99
N GLU A 34 4.67 -3.82 -10.35
CA GLU A 34 3.49 -4.67 -10.25
C GLU A 34 2.39 -3.96 -9.47
N PHE A 35 2.71 -3.40 -8.30
CA PHE A 35 1.78 -2.65 -7.47
C PHE A 35 1.17 -1.47 -8.23
N GLU A 36 1.97 -0.64 -8.90
CA GLU A 36 1.44 0.51 -9.65
C GLU A 36 0.50 0.13 -10.80
N LYS A 37 0.64 -1.07 -11.37
CA LYS A 37 -0.19 -1.55 -12.48
C LYS A 37 -1.44 -2.29 -12.03
N GLN A 38 -1.34 -3.06 -10.95
CA GLN A 38 -2.37 -4.00 -10.52
C GLN A 38 -3.13 -3.57 -9.26
N ALA A 39 -2.63 -2.57 -8.53
CA ALA A 39 -3.33 -2.06 -7.37
C ALA A 39 -4.72 -1.52 -7.77
N PRO A 40 -5.74 -1.71 -6.92
CA PRO A 40 -7.12 -1.36 -7.23
C PRO A 40 -7.35 0.15 -7.18
N PHE A 41 -6.88 0.88 -8.19
CA PHE A 41 -7.15 2.31 -8.37
C PHE A 41 -8.42 2.57 -9.18
N ASN A 42 -9.11 1.53 -9.65
CA ASN A 42 -10.36 1.66 -10.37
C ASN A 42 -11.55 1.63 -9.40
N PRO A 43 -12.35 2.71 -9.29
CA PRO A 43 -13.52 2.75 -8.41
C PRO A 43 -14.67 1.82 -8.83
N GLU A 44 -14.65 1.30 -10.06
CA GLU A 44 -15.67 0.35 -10.55
C GLU A 44 -15.43 -1.10 -10.11
N LEU A 45 -14.31 -1.38 -9.42
CA LEU A 45 -14.03 -2.70 -8.88
C LEU A 45 -15.02 -3.07 -7.76
N ALA A 46 -15.38 -4.35 -7.70
CA ALA A 46 -16.14 -4.88 -6.57
C ALA A 46 -15.30 -4.75 -5.28
N PHE A 47 -15.97 -4.46 -4.15
CA PHE A 47 -15.28 -4.31 -2.87
C PHE A 47 -14.47 -5.54 -2.50
N ASP A 48 -15.05 -6.73 -2.66
CA ASP A 48 -14.36 -7.99 -2.36
C ASP A 48 -13.07 -8.16 -3.17
N ASP A 49 -13.09 -7.81 -4.46
CA ASP A 49 -11.92 -7.88 -5.34
C ASP A 49 -10.86 -6.83 -4.96
N ALA A 50 -11.30 -5.61 -4.63
CA ALA A 50 -10.41 -4.53 -4.21
C ALA A 50 -9.70 -4.88 -2.88
N TYR A 51 -10.44 -5.32 -1.87
CA TYR A 51 -9.85 -5.72 -0.60
C TYR A 51 -8.99 -6.98 -0.72
N SER A 52 -9.40 -7.97 -1.53
CA SER A 52 -8.59 -9.16 -1.80
C SER A 52 -7.24 -8.79 -2.43
N SER A 53 -7.24 -7.86 -3.40
CA SER A 53 -6.01 -7.36 -4.01
C SER A 53 -5.13 -6.62 -3.01
N ILE A 54 -5.71 -5.73 -2.19
CA ILE A 54 -4.98 -5.03 -1.11
C ILE A 54 -4.33 -6.02 -0.14
N ASP A 55 -5.07 -7.04 0.29
CA ASP A 55 -4.56 -8.06 1.22
C ASP A 55 -3.45 -8.91 0.58
N GLU A 56 -3.56 -9.25 -0.70
CA GLU A 56 -2.50 -9.95 -1.43
C GLU A 56 -1.21 -9.11 -1.46
N PHE A 57 -1.30 -7.84 -1.85
CA PHE A 57 -0.15 -6.93 -1.87
C PHE A 57 0.41 -6.66 -0.47
N TYR A 58 -0.44 -6.60 0.55
CA TYR A 58 -0.02 -6.46 1.94
C TYR A 58 0.81 -7.67 2.40
N ASN A 59 0.33 -8.89 2.13
CA ASN A 59 1.05 -10.12 2.46
C ASN A 59 2.39 -10.22 1.71
N LYS A 60 2.42 -9.88 0.42
CA LYS A 60 3.66 -9.79 -0.38
C LYS A 60 4.64 -8.78 0.24
N THR A 61 4.15 -7.59 0.62
CA THR A 61 4.95 -6.53 1.25
C THR A 61 5.59 -7.00 2.56
N ILE A 62 4.82 -7.64 3.46
CA ILE A 62 5.35 -8.21 4.70
C ILE A 62 6.47 -9.22 4.42
N GLY A 63 6.27 -10.10 3.43
CA GLY A 63 7.29 -11.07 3.01
C GLY A 63 8.58 -10.39 2.55
N MET A 64 8.46 -9.32 1.75
CA MET A 64 9.60 -8.54 1.29
C MET A 64 10.29 -7.76 2.42
N GLU A 65 9.54 -7.17 3.35
CA GLU A 65 10.10 -6.48 4.52
C GLU A 65 10.90 -7.42 5.42
N LYS A 66 10.42 -8.65 5.62
CA LYS A 66 11.15 -9.67 6.36
C LYS A 66 12.48 -10.00 5.68
N ARG A 67 12.47 -10.28 4.38
CA ARG A 67 13.71 -10.55 3.62
C ARG A 67 14.65 -9.35 3.63
N ALA A 68 14.12 -8.13 3.46
CA ALA A 68 14.90 -6.90 3.54
C ALA A 68 15.60 -6.76 4.89
N LYS A 69 14.93 -7.13 5.99
CA LYS A 69 15.53 -7.14 7.33
C LYS A 69 16.62 -8.20 7.46
N ASP A 70 16.41 -9.40 6.92
CA ASP A 70 17.41 -10.47 6.92
C ASP A 70 18.66 -10.06 6.12
N PHE A 71 18.48 -9.42 4.96
CA PHE A 71 19.56 -8.86 4.17
C PHE A 71 20.31 -7.73 4.87
N ASN A 72 19.61 -6.82 5.55
CA ASN A 72 20.26 -5.78 6.36
C ASN A 72 21.09 -6.36 7.51
N ASN A 73 20.65 -7.48 8.10
CA ASN A 73 21.41 -8.19 9.12
C ASN A 73 22.67 -8.84 8.53
N LEU A 74 22.57 -9.45 7.33
CA LEU A 74 23.71 -9.99 6.59
C LEU A 74 24.71 -8.89 6.21
N GLU A 75 24.23 -7.74 5.74
CA GLU A 75 25.08 -6.58 5.44
C GLU A 75 25.86 -6.13 6.67
N THR A 76 25.20 -6.07 7.83
CA THR A 76 25.84 -5.72 9.10
C THR A 76 26.86 -6.77 9.56
N LEU A 77 26.58 -8.07 9.36
CA LEU A 77 27.47 -9.16 9.75
C LEU A 77 28.80 -9.15 8.96
N PHE A 78 28.75 -8.70 7.70
CA PHE A 78 29.91 -8.63 6.80
C PHE A 78 30.50 -7.22 6.68
N ASP A 79 30.17 -6.29 7.59
CA ASP A 79 30.60 -4.89 7.57
C ASP A 79 30.36 -4.19 6.22
N MET A 80 29.26 -4.53 5.55
CA MET A 80 28.80 -3.91 4.31
C MET A 80 27.86 -2.72 4.59
N ALA A 81 27.78 -1.81 3.62
CA ALA A 81 26.81 -0.71 3.68
C ALA A 81 25.39 -1.27 3.63
N ARG A 82 24.51 -0.80 4.53
CA ARG A 82 23.11 -1.21 4.57
C ARG A 82 22.33 -0.68 3.37
N SER A 83 21.56 -1.54 2.74
CA SER A 83 20.71 -1.19 1.60
C SER A 83 19.41 -0.53 2.06
N GLY A 84 19.12 0.64 1.48
CA GLY A 84 17.88 1.38 1.71
C GLY A 84 16.82 1.00 0.68
N TYR A 85 15.94 0.05 1.00
CA TYR A 85 14.82 -0.34 0.13
C TYR A 85 13.71 0.72 0.13
N ARG A 86 13.94 1.86 -0.54
CA ARG A 86 13.02 3.01 -0.55
C ARG A 86 11.67 2.65 -1.18
N GLN A 87 11.68 1.97 -2.32
CA GLN A 87 10.49 1.58 -3.07
C GLN A 87 9.57 0.67 -2.24
N LEU A 88 10.14 -0.18 -1.38
CA LEU A 88 9.36 -1.03 -0.46
C LEU A 88 8.62 -0.19 0.59
N LYS A 89 9.29 0.81 1.17
CA LYS A 89 8.65 1.74 2.11
C LYS A 89 7.56 2.57 1.46
N GLU A 90 7.81 3.05 0.25
CA GLU A 90 6.82 3.79 -0.54
C GLU A 90 5.59 2.92 -0.82
N THR A 91 5.79 1.65 -1.18
CA THR A 91 4.68 0.71 -1.42
C THR A 91 3.89 0.41 -0.16
N CYS A 92 4.55 0.27 1.00
CA CYS A 92 3.89 0.08 2.28
C CYS A 92 3.01 1.28 2.66
N ASN A 93 3.53 2.51 2.46
CA ASN A 93 2.75 3.72 2.68
C ASN A 93 1.56 3.83 1.72
N ASP A 94 1.79 3.60 0.42
CA ASP A 94 0.75 3.67 -0.60
C ASP A 94 -0.34 2.61 -0.35
N LEU A 95 0.01 1.41 0.12
CA LEU A 95 -0.95 0.38 0.52
C LEU A 95 -1.85 0.83 1.67
N GLY A 96 -1.27 1.46 2.70
CA GLY A 96 -2.04 2.01 3.82
C GLY A 96 -3.03 3.07 3.36
N LEU A 97 -2.55 4.02 2.53
CA LEU A 97 -3.38 5.05 1.92
C LEU A 97 -4.49 4.48 1.05
N LEU A 98 -4.18 3.46 0.24
CA LEU A 98 -5.15 2.79 -0.63
C LEU A 98 -6.24 2.10 0.17
N LYS A 99 -5.90 1.43 1.28
CA LYS A 99 -6.87 0.83 2.19
C LYS A 99 -7.81 1.89 2.78
N GLU A 100 -7.27 2.98 3.33
CA GLU A 100 -8.07 4.06 3.89
C GLU A 100 -9.02 4.68 2.87
N LEU A 101 -8.58 4.82 1.61
CA LEU A 101 -9.42 5.32 0.55
C LEU A 101 -10.56 4.36 0.21
N TRP A 102 -10.28 3.06 0.10
CA TRP A 102 -11.31 2.05 -0.16
C TRP A 102 -12.32 1.95 0.98
N ASP A 103 -11.88 2.06 2.23
CA ASP A 103 -12.76 2.14 3.40
C ASP A 103 -13.72 3.34 3.29
N ALA A 104 -13.22 4.50 2.87
CA ALA A 104 -14.06 5.68 2.64
C ALA A 104 -15.06 5.48 1.50
N ILE A 105 -14.66 4.85 0.39
CA ILE A 105 -15.56 4.52 -0.72
C ILE A 105 -16.68 3.58 -0.24
N ALA A 106 -16.31 2.53 0.49
CA ALA A 106 -17.25 1.56 1.03
C ALA A 106 -18.27 2.25 1.96
N ILE A 107 -17.82 3.07 2.91
CA ILE A 107 -18.70 3.83 3.81
C ILE A 107 -19.71 4.66 3.01
N VAL A 108 -19.24 5.42 2.02
CA VAL A 108 -20.10 6.26 1.18
C VAL A 108 -21.15 5.40 0.46
N LYS A 109 -20.73 4.35 -0.25
CA LYS A 109 -21.63 3.51 -1.05
C LYS A 109 -22.66 2.80 -0.18
N TYR A 110 -22.25 2.18 0.93
CA TYR A 110 -23.19 1.54 1.86
C TYR A 110 -24.15 2.54 2.49
N THR A 111 -23.70 3.75 2.80
CA THR A 111 -24.57 4.80 3.34
C THR A 111 -25.64 5.22 2.32
N PHE A 112 -25.25 5.45 1.07
CA PHE A 112 -26.21 5.79 0.02
C PHE A 112 -27.17 4.65 -0.30
N ASP A 113 -26.70 3.40 -0.29
CA ASP A 113 -27.55 2.25 -0.55
C ASP A 113 -28.56 2.00 0.58
N ASP A 114 -28.17 2.21 1.84
CA ASP A 114 -29.09 2.23 2.99
C ASP A 114 -30.18 3.30 2.81
N TRP A 115 -29.81 4.52 2.40
CA TRP A 115 -30.77 5.60 2.17
C TRP A 115 -31.73 5.30 1.02
N LYS A 116 -31.25 4.70 -0.08
CA LYS A 116 -32.11 4.25 -1.19
C LYS A 116 -33.12 3.18 -0.77
N SER A 117 -32.82 2.42 0.28
CA SER A 117 -33.72 1.40 0.83
C SER A 117 -34.76 1.99 1.81
N THR A 118 -34.66 3.28 2.15
CA THR A 118 -35.56 3.94 3.09
C THR A 118 -36.94 4.17 2.46
N LEU A 119 -38.00 3.85 3.21
CA LEU A 119 -39.39 4.07 2.76
C LEU A 119 -39.68 5.57 2.60
N TRP A 120 -40.47 5.92 1.58
CA TRP A 120 -40.80 7.31 1.22
C TRP A 120 -41.37 8.15 2.39
N ASP A 121 -42.15 7.55 3.28
CA ASP A 121 -42.77 8.21 4.42
C ASP A 121 -41.79 8.50 5.57
N LYS A 122 -40.60 7.89 5.54
CA LYS A 122 -39.53 8.05 6.54
C LYS A 122 -38.34 8.86 6.04
N ILE A 123 -38.41 9.38 4.82
CA ILE A 123 -37.35 10.21 4.26
C ILE A 123 -37.37 11.57 4.95
N ASP A 124 -36.33 11.86 5.72
CA ASP A 124 -36.03 13.18 6.27
C ASP A 124 -34.93 13.84 5.42
N THR A 125 -35.31 14.82 4.61
CA THR A 125 -34.37 15.49 3.71
C THR A 125 -33.33 16.34 4.43
N ASP A 126 -33.66 16.91 5.60
CA ASP A 126 -32.73 17.77 6.34
C ASP A 126 -31.66 16.93 7.05
N ASP A 127 -32.04 15.76 7.59
CA ASP A 127 -31.09 14.78 8.13
C ASP A 127 -30.16 14.26 7.03
N LEU A 128 -30.70 13.85 5.88
CA LEU A 128 -29.90 13.35 4.76
C LEU A 128 -28.91 14.41 4.25
N LEU A 129 -29.33 15.67 4.10
CA LEU A 129 -28.44 16.78 3.73
C LEU A 129 -27.33 17.01 4.75
N THR A 130 -27.62 16.82 6.05
CA THR A 130 -26.60 16.93 7.11
C THR A 130 -25.59 15.81 7.00
N ARG A 131 -26.04 14.56 6.80
CA ARG A 131 -25.14 13.41 6.63
C ARG A 131 -24.27 13.51 5.37
N VAL A 132 -24.78 14.03 4.26
CA VAL A 132 -23.97 14.29 3.04
C VAL A 132 -22.85 15.30 3.33
N LYS A 133 -23.13 16.36 4.10
CA LYS A 133 -22.10 17.33 4.52
C LYS A 133 -21.06 16.70 5.43
N ASP A 134 -21.47 15.79 6.30
CA ASP A 134 -20.55 15.06 7.18
C ASP A 134 -19.66 14.10 6.38
N LEU A 135 -20.21 13.33 5.45
CA LEU A 135 -19.44 12.47 4.52
C LEU A 135 -18.44 13.31 3.71
N SER A 136 -18.88 14.42 3.13
CA SER A 136 -18.02 15.38 2.41
C SER A 136 -16.89 15.91 3.29
N SER A 137 -17.13 16.11 4.59
CA SER A 137 -16.12 16.57 5.53
C SER A 137 -15.14 15.45 5.87
N GLN A 138 -15.62 14.24 6.13
CA GLN A 138 -14.78 13.05 6.38
C GLN A 138 -13.82 12.79 5.22
N ILE A 139 -14.29 12.86 3.97
CA ILE A 139 -13.43 12.71 2.78
C ILE A 139 -12.34 13.78 2.75
N LYS A 140 -12.63 15.02 3.16
CA LYS A 140 -11.62 16.09 3.21
C LYS A 140 -10.55 15.88 4.30
N TYR A 141 -10.87 15.12 5.35
CA TYR A 141 -9.94 14.77 6.43
C TYR A 141 -9.02 13.60 6.07
N LEU A 142 -9.28 12.89 4.97
CA LEU A 142 -8.35 11.87 4.47
C LEU A 142 -6.96 12.47 4.19
N PRO A 143 -5.90 11.64 4.27
CA PRO A 143 -4.52 12.05 4.00
C PRO A 143 -4.36 12.91 2.74
N LYS A 144 -3.52 13.93 2.80
CA LYS A 144 -3.36 14.90 1.70
C LYS A 144 -2.72 14.27 0.47
N GLU A 145 -1.94 13.23 0.68
CA GLU A 145 -1.27 12.39 -0.30
C GLU A 145 -2.27 11.77 -1.28
N LEU A 146 -3.47 11.39 -0.80
CA LEU A 146 -4.55 10.83 -1.61
C LEU A 146 -5.13 11.84 -2.60
N LYS A 147 -4.99 13.14 -2.36
CA LYS A 147 -5.61 14.18 -3.20
C LYS A 147 -5.08 14.18 -4.63
N GLY A 148 -3.86 13.67 -4.85
CA GLY A 148 -3.30 13.51 -6.19
C GLY A 148 -3.89 12.33 -6.96
N TRP A 149 -4.61 11.42 -6.30
CA TRP A 149 -5.08 10.18 -6.89
C TRP A 149 -6.42 10.38 -7.59
N ARG A 150 -6.55 9.82 -8.79
CA ARG A 150 -7.77 9.92 -9.59
C ARG A 150 -8.99 9.33 -8.87
N ILE A 151 -8.79 8.22 -8.16
CA ILE A 151 -9.84 7.55 -7.37
C ILE A 151 -10.35 8.42 -6.20
N TYR A 152 -9.50 9.24 -5.59
CA TYR A 152 -9.93 10.21 -4.58
C TYR A 152 -10.78 11.33 -5.22
N GLN A 153 -10.36 11.83 -6.39
CA GLN A 153 -11.14 12.86 -7.09
C GLN A 153 -12.52 12.33 -7.49
N TRP A 154 -12.58 11.09 -7.96
CA TRP A 154 -13.84 10.40 -8.22
C TRP A 154 -14.72 10.29 -6.97
N LEU A 155 -14.15 9.89 -5.82
CA LEU A 155 -14.92 9.80 -4.56
C LEU A 155 -15.49 11.16 -4.13
N VAL A 156 -14.72 12.24 -4.30
CA VAL A 156 -15.18 13.60 -4.02
C VAL A 156 -16.29 14.04 -4.96
N GLU A 157 -16.27 13.61 -6.21
CA GLU A 157 -17.33 13.87 -7.19
C GLU A 157 -18.59 13.04 -6.92
N ASP A 158 -18.44 11.78 -6.50
CA ASP A 158 -19.57 10.86 -6.22
C ASP A 158 -20.42 11.32 -5.02
N VAL A 159 -19.83 12.03 -4.06
CA VAL A 159 -20.53 12.56 -2.87
C VAL A 159 -21.15 13.95 -3.09
N LYS A 160 -20.79 14.65 -4.18
CA LYS A 160 -21.33 15.99 -4.49
C LYS A 160 -22.69 15.92 -5.17
#